data_AF-A0A182MJ24-F1
#
_entry.id   AF-A0A182MJ24-F1
#
_cell.length_a   1.000
_cell.length_b   1.000
_cell.length_c   1.000
_cell.angle_alpha   90.00
_cell.angle_beta   90.00
_cell.angle_gamma   90.00
#
_symmetry.space_group_name_H-M   'P 1'
#
loop_
_entity.id
_entity.type
_entity.pdbx_description
1 polymer ?
#
loop_
_entity_poly.entity_id
_entity_poly.type
_entity_poly.pdbx_seq_one_letter_code
_entity_poly.pdbx_strand_id
1 'polypeptide(L)'
;MEAVVLAGVAVWDVALVGSLRCPACCHFLAGLQPSGPLFYLPHPSTDGCLNVMMATAKRALALIARGSEEMELVITVDVLRRCNIDVTVALVQESETATGKEDLIACCSRGVNIKADTTLQSYVEKYAATDDGLPDAIILPGGLEGAKAMAQAAAVGTLLERQQKAGKLVAAICAAPTVLAAHGKLFAGRRLTSYPSFREKMTEAGYVWEEPAAGTPLGRVIRDDNLITSLGPATTFDFGLAIGAALAGQDVADKVAAVRNNLARFRLITFDVTDTLLEYAVRPERHYAQVINSVLEPRIGIKLLEEQIGRSFGLCFRSMNQQYPNFGSGRKQTGQQELEDESWRWWWRTLVERVIVDAAASSNYRNIPSPLLSIIAEQLIDDYTYDGKRVCWRQRPGVDAFLQKLRAPPTKQTLGIVSNFDPRLQIILRNNGIAPAGEVVDFVLTSYEAGVEKPDPAIFETALRKANLLQIGSDIKPQEALHIGNLCREDYNGARSAGWCALLVNVPPNEKNRKLLTAIPSEHVFAGLPELQQRLENATPLAW
;
A
#
# COMPACT_ATOMS: atom_id res chain seq x y z
N MET A 1 27.44 -1.67 -32.61
CA MET A 1 27.77 -1.19 -33.97
C MET A 1 27.22 -2.20 -34.95
N GLU A 2 26.38 -1.70 -35.85
CA GLU A 2 25.91 -2.18 -37.16
C GLU A 2 26.13 -3.66 -37.57
N ALA A 3 25.03 -4.32 -37.98
CA ALA A 3 24.79 -4.61 -39.40
C ALA A 3 23.37 -5.16 -39.63
N VAL A 4 22.78 -4.64 -40.71
CA VAL A 4 21.42 -4.77 -41.24
C VAL A 4 21.30 -6.00 -42.15
N VAL A 5 20.12 -6.66 -42.18
CA VAL A 5 19.47 -7.11 -43.44
C VAL A 5 17.95 -6.94 -43.31
N LEU A 6 17.43 -6.10 -44.20
CA LEU A 6 16.03 -5.78 -44.51
C LEU A 6 15.55 -6.61 -45.71
N ALA A 7 14.24 -6.91 -45.75
CA ALA A 7 13.31 -6.87 -46.90
C ALA A 7 12.02 -7.56 -46.46
N GLY A 8 10.79 -7.06 -46.59
CA GLY A 8 10.12 -6.04 -47.42
C GLY A 8 8.64 -6.53 -47.53
N VAL A 9 7.57 -5.81 -47.89
CA VAL A 9 7.25 -4.46 -48.37
C VAL A 9 5.71 -4.35 -48.22
N ALA A 10 5.18 -3.21 -47.76
CA ALA A 10 3.98 -2.57 -48.33
C ALA A 10 3.85 -1.14 -47.81
N VAL A 11 3.95 -0.20 -48.75
CA VAL A 11 3.90 1.26 -48.64
C VAL A 11 2.46 1.74 -48.94
N TRP A 12 2.27 3.07 -48.97
CA TRP A 12 1.10 3.93 -49.24
C TRP A 12 0.46 4.46 -47.94
N ASP A 13 0.39 5.76 -47.65
CA ASP A 13 0.76 6.95 -48.40
C ASP A 13 0.88 8.20 -47.51
N VAL A 14 1.45 9.23 -48.10
CA VAL A 14 2.01 10.50 -47.60
C VAL A 14 0.97 11.55 -47.16
N ALA A 15 1.28 12.33 -46.12
CA ALA A 15 1.04 13.79 -46.10
C ALA A 15 2.00 14.49 -45.13
N LEU A 16 2.70 15.47 -45.67
CA LEU A 16 3.83 16.21 -45.11
C LEU A 16 3.38 17.66 -44.81
N VAL A 17 4.22 18.39 -44.07
CA VAL A 17 4.24 19.85 -43.85
C VAL A 17 3.24 20.36 -42.79
N GLY A 18 3.62 21.18 -41.80
CA GLY A 18 4.89 21.82 -41.50
C GLY A 18 4.78 22.64 -40.22
N SER A 19 5.95 22.85 -39.61
CA SER A 19 6.24 23.78 -38.52
C SER A 19 5.83 25.22 -38.83
N LEU A 20 5.41 25.99 -37.81
CA LEU A 20 6.15 27.16 -37.31
C LEU A 20 5.35 27.93 -36.24
N ARG A 21 6.11 28.40 -35.24
CA ARG A 21 5.75 29.36 -34.19
C ARG A 21 5.51 30.75 -34.77
N CYS A 22 4.67 31.59 -34.14
CA CYS A 22 5.06 32.94 -33.64
C CYS A 22 3.90 33.70 -32.94
N PRO A 23 4.20 34.71 -32.08
CA PRO A 23 3.29 35.34 -31.12
C PRO A 23 2.85 36.78 -31.49
N ALA A 24 1.99 37.33 -30.61
CA ALA A 24 1.73 38.75 -30.33
C ALA A 24 1.00 39.61 -31.38
N CYS A 25 -0.08 40.28 -30.95
CA CYS A 25 -0.23 41.74 -31.11
C CYS A 25 -1.37 42.30 -30.26
N CYS A 26 -1.13 43.54 -29.85
CA CYS A 26 -1.82 44.34 -28.84
C CYS A 26 -3.03 45.12 -29.38
N HIS A 27 -3.87 45.57 -28.45
CA HIS A 27 -4.55 46.88 -28.34
C HIS A 27 -5.13 47.54 -29.61
N PHE A 28 -6.43 47.86 -29.58
CA PHE A 28 -6.92 49.21 -29.85
C PHE A 28 -8.37 49.39 -29.34
N LEU A 29 -8.59 50.43 -28.53
CA LEU A 29 -9.89 50.98 -28.13
C LEU A 29 -10.26 52.10 -29.11
N ALA A 30 -11.48 52.11 -29.65
CA ALA A 30 -12.22 53.32 -30.01
C ALA A 30 -13.68 52.95 -30.30
N GLY A 31 -14.62 53.63 -29.63
CA GLY A 31 -16.04 53.33 -29.66
C GLY A 31 -16.80 53.88 -30.87
N LEU A 32 -18.07 53.50 -30.93
CA LEU A 32 -19.24 54.26 -31.45
C LEU A 32 -20.49 53.37 -31.29
N GLN A 33 -21.47 53.82 -30.50
CA GLN A 33 -22.85 53.32 -30.55
C GLN A 33 -23.58 53.95 -31.75
N PRO A 34 -24.61 53.27 -32.30
CA PRO A 34 -25.96 53.82 -32.13
C PRO A 34 -27.10 52.78 -32.00
N SER A 35 -28.00 53.08 -31.04
CA SER A 35 -29.48 53.00 -31.05
C SER A 35 -30.27 51.92 -31.84
N GLY A 36 -31.16 51.21 -31.12
CA GLY A 36 -32.44 50.67 -31.66
C GLY A 36 -32.69 49.17 -31.39
N PRO A 37 -33.93 48.69 -31.11
CA PRO A 37 -34.15 47.79 -29.99
C PRO A 37 -34.49 46.33 -30.32
N LEU A 38 -34.35 45.50 -29.26
CA LEU A 38 -35.06 44.25 -28.95
C LEU A 38 -34.76 43.01 -29.81
N PHE A 39 -34.01 42.06 -29.24
CA PHE A 39 -34.52 40.77 -28.72
C PHE A 39 -33.35 40.06 -28.00
N TYR A 40 -33.33 40.13 -26.65
CA TYR A 40 -32.35 39.41 -25.82
C TYR A 40 -33.04 38.17 -25.24
N LEU A 41 -32.67 37.00 -25.74
CA LEU A 41 -32.92 35.73 -25.05
C LEU A 41 -31.89 35.60 -23.91
N PRO A 42 -32.27 35.19 -22.70
CA PRO A 42 -31.38 35.21 -21.56
C PRO A 42 -30.28 34.15 -21.69
N HIS A 43 -29.02 34.58 -21.63
CA HIS A 43 -27.93 33.74 -21.18
C HIS A 43 -28.23 33.27 -19.74
N PRO A 44 -28.20 31.97 -19.43
CA PRO A 44 -28.29 31.52 -18.06
C PRO A 44 -27.05 32.01 -17.30
N SER A 45 -27.33 32.76 -16.24
CA SER A 45 -26.41 33.24 -15.22
C SER A 45 -25.44 32.15 -14.74
N THR A 46 -24.15 32.47 -14.72
CA THR A 46 -23.07 31.70 -14.10
C THR A 46 -23.10 31.66 -12.57
N ASP A 47 -24.21 32.06 -11.93
CA ASP A 47 -24.32 32.12 -10.47
C ASP A 47 -25.07 30.93 -9.84
N GLY A 48 -25.36 29.87 -10.62
CA GLY A 48 -26.19 28.75 -10.18
C GLY A 48 -25.47 27.45 -9.80
N CYS A 49 -24.18 27.27 -10.11
CA CYS A 49 -23.52 25.95 -10.04
C CYS A 49 -22.19 25.88 -9.29
N LEU A 50 -21.80 26.94 -8.55
CA LEU A 50 -20.64 26.92 -7.64
C LEU A 50 -21.02 26.80 -6.15
N ASN A 51 -22.30 26.54 -5.86
CA ASN A 51 -22.80 26.17 -4.54
C ASN A 51 -23.04 24.65 -4.40
N VAL A 52 -22.18 23.83 -5.01
CA VAL A 52 -21.98 22.47 -4.51
C VAL A 52 -21.15 22.61 -3.24
N MET A 53 -21.86 22.70 -2.12
CA MET A 53 -21.37 22.79 -0.74
C MET A 53 -19.93 22.25 -0.56
N MET A 54 -18.95 23.14 -0.52
CA MET A 54 -17.79 22.89 0.33
C MET A 54 -18.35 22.88 1.75
N ALA A 55 -18.54 21.70 2.35
CA ALA A 55 -18.78 21.60 3.78
C ALA A 55 -17.64 22.38 4.46
N THR A 56 -17.98 23.47 5.16
CA THR A 56 -16.99 24.24 5.92
C THR A 56 -16.28 23.28 6.86
N ALA A 57 -14.94 23.21 6.78
CA ALA A 57 -14.15 22.31 7.61
C ALA A 57 -14.50 22.51 9.09
N LYS A 58 -14.68 21.41 9.81
CA LYS A 58 -14.94 21.44 11.26
C LYS A 58 -13.75 22.09 11.96
N ARG A 59 -14.01 22.90 12.98
CA ARG A 59 -12.98 23.62 13.74
C ARG A 59 -12.73 22.98 15.09
N ALA A 60 -11.47 22.75 15.43
CA ALA A 60 -11.05 22.21 16.70
C ALA A 60 -10.01 23.13 17.36
N LEU A 61 -10.11 23.30 18.68
CA LEU A 61 -9.17 24.06 19.49
C LEU A 61 -8.41 23.11 20.40
N ALA A 62 -7.11 22.95 20.18
CA ALA A 62 -6.23 22.22 21.07
C ALA A 62 -5.54 23.19 22.03
N LEU A 63 -5.70 22.97 23.34
CA LEU A 63 -5.03 23.79 24.35
C LEU A 63 -3.64 23.25 24.62
N ILE A 64 -2.68 24.16 24.83
CA ILE A 64 -1.33 23.84 25.30
C ILE A 64 -0.96 24.75 26.46
N ALA A 65 -0.34 24.19 27.48
CA ALA A 65 0.22 24.93 28.61
C ALA A 65 1.64 24.44 28.88
N ARG A 66 2.39 25.19 29.69
CA ARG A 66 3.68 24.70 30.19
C ARG A 66 3.48 23.37 30.91
N GLY A 67 4.28 22.37 30.56
CA GLY A 67 4.19 21.02 31.13
C GLY A 67 3.08 20.14 30.56
N SER A 68 2.41 20.55 29.48
CA SER A 68 1.57 19.64 28.68
C SER A 68 2.38 18.46 28.14
N GLU A 69 1.74 17.30 27.95
CA GLU A 69 2.38 16.12 27.33
C GLU A 69 2.45 16.29 25.81
N GLU A 70 3.68 16.28 25.28
CA GLU A 70 3.97 16.61 23.88
C GLU A 70 3.45 15.59 22.87
N MET A 71 3.48 14.28 23.17
CA MET A 71 2.98 13.25 22.27
C MET A 71 1.45 13.31 22.19
N GLU A 72 0.78 13.49 23.33
CA GLU A 72 -0.67 13.60 23.44
C GLU A 72 -1.21 14.75 22.59
N LEU A 73 -0.55 15.91 22.65
CA LEU A 73 -0.91 17.07 21.84
C LEU A 73 -0.62 16.82 20.34
N VAL A 74 0.63 16.50 20.00
CA VAL A 74 1.08 16.48 18.59
C VAL A 74 0.38 15.39 17.79
N ILE A 75 0.25 14.18 18.34
CA ILE A 75 -0.44 13.08 17.66
C ILE A 75 -1.90 13.44 17.42
N THR A 76 -2.59 14.01 18.42
CA THR A 76 -4.00 14.39 18.28
C THR A 76 -4.17 15.46 17.21
N VAL A 77 -3.36 16.53 17.24
CA VAL A 77 -3.41 17.61 16.24
C VAL A 77 -3.15 17.08 14.82
N ASP A 78 -2.15 16.22 14.64
CA ASP A 78 -1.82 15.63 13.34
C ASP A 78 -2.97 14.76 12.80
N VAL A 79 -3.51 13.86 13.63
CA VAL A 79 -4.64 12.97 13.26
C VAL A 79 -5.87 13.78 12.86
N LEU A 80 -6.22 14.82 13.61
CA LEU A 80 -7.38 15.66 13.30
C LEU A 80 -7.20 16.44 12.00
N ARG A 81 -6.01 17.01 11.75
CA ARG A 81 -5.69 17.66 10.47
C ARG A 81 -5.81 16.68 9.30
N ARG A 82 -5.39 15.42 9.46
CA ARG A 82 -5.61 14.36 8.45
C ARG A 82 -7.08 14.00 8.23
N CYS A 83 -7.94 14.21 9.22
CA CYS A 83 -9.39 14.09 9.09
C CYS A 83 -10.04 15.33 8.42
N ASN A 84 -9.25 16.26 7.87
CA ASN A 84 -9.70 17.52 7.28
C ASN A 84 -10.43 18.44 8.28
N ILE A 85 -9.96 18.44 9.54
CA ILE A 85 -10.43 19.32 10.61
C ILE A 85 -9.42 20.47 10.74
N ASP A 86 -9.92 21.70 10.80
CA ASP A 86 -9.12 22.90 11.04
C ASP A 86 -8.78 22.99 12.54
N VAL A 87 -7.52 22.70 12.88
CA VAL A 87 -7.05 22.65 14.27
C VAL A 87 -6.16 23.85 14.58
N THR A 88 -6.61 24.69 15.52
CA THR A 88 -5.80 25.75 16.13
C THR A 88 -5.22 25.29 17.45
N VAL A 89 -3.91 25.46 17.65
CA VAL A 89 -3.22 25.24 18.93
C VAL A 89 -3.11 26.56 19.68
N ALA A 90 -3.75 26.65 20.85
CA ALA A 90 -3.80 27.87 21.65
C ALA A 90 -3.06 27.73 22.98
N LEU A 91 -2.09 28.61 23.21
CA LEU A 91 -1.35 28.70 24.47
C LEU A 91 -2.24 29.25 25.59
N VAL A 92 -2.36 28.51 26.68
CA VAL A 92 -3.04 28.94 27.90
C VAL A 92 -2.09 29.74 28.76
N GLN A 93 -2.42 31.00 29.01
CA GLN A 93 -1.63 31.89 29.86
C GLN A 93 -1.89 31.64 31.36
N GLU A 94 -0.85 31.79 32.18
CA GLU A 94 -0.94 31.65 33.64
C GLU A 94 -1.52 32.91 34.34
N SER A 95 -1.58 34.07 33.66
CA SER A 95 -2.11 35.34 34.22
C SER A 95 -2.88 36.17 33.18
N GLU A 96 -3.97 36.81 33.60
CA GLU A 96 -4.78 37.75 32.80
C GLU A 96 -4.04 39.04 32.40
N THR A 97 -2.89 39.33 33.03
CA THR A 97 -2.10 40.55 32.79
C THR A 97 -1.05 40.41 31.68
N ALA A 98 -1.01 39.29 30.98
CA ALA A 98 -0.03 39.01 29.95
C ALA A 98 -0.21 39.93 28.71
N THR A 99 0.67 40.93 28.59
CA THR A 99 0.65 41.90 27.49
C THR A 99 1.19 41.28 26.19
N GLY A 100 0.33 40.70 25.34
CA GLY A 100 0.44 40.54 23.86
C GLY A 100 1.77 40.20 23.14
N LYS A 101 2.86 39.93 23.86
CA LYS A 101 4.23 39.66 23.41
C LYS A 101 4.79 38.45 24.15
N GLU A 102 3.93 37.52 24.55
CA GLU A 102 4.41 36.24 25.05
C GLU A 102 5.10 35.48 23.91
N ASP A 103 6.20 34.83 24.25
CA ASP A 103 6.76 33.80 23.38
C ASP A 103 5.71 32.69 23.30
N LEU A 104 5.18 32.40 22.11
CA LEU A 104 4.14 31.39 21.88
C LEU A 104 4.65 29.96 22.11
N ILE A 105 5.70 29.78 22.90
CA ILE A 105 6.40 28.53 23.11
C ILE A 105 6.05 27.97 24.49
N ALA A 106 5.47 26.78 24.51
CA ALA A 106 5.32 25.99 25.74
C ALA A 106 6.44 24.95 25.84
N CYS A 107 7.16 24.97 26.97
CA CYS A 107 8.05 23.87 27.34
C CYS A 107 7.21 22.72 27.91
N CYS A 108 7.15 21.61 27.18
CA CYS A 108 6.32 20.44 27.48
C CYS A 108 6.93 19.56 28.58
N SER A 109 6.20 18.51 28.96
CA SER A 109 6.49 17.67 30.12
C SER A 109 7.87 16.97 30.09
N ARG A 110 8.40 16.66 28.90
CA ARG A 110 9.75 16.08 28.73
C ARG A 110 10.75 17.05 28.08
N GLY A 111 10.44 18.35 28.10
CA GLY A 111 11.36 19.41 27.67
C GLY A 111 11.29 19.76 26.18
N VAL A 112 10.37 19.17 25.42
CA VAL A 112 10.11 19.59 24.04
C VAL A 112 9.44 20.96 24.03
N ASN A 113 9.96 21.89 23.24
CA ASN A 113 9.36 23.21 23.06
C ASN A 113 8.42 23.19 21.85
N ILE A 114 7.13 23.45 22.08
CA ILE A 114 6.11 23.53 21.02
C ILE A 114 5.64 24.97 20.88
N LYS A 115 5.67 25.48 19.65
CA LYS A 115 5.12 26.79 19.30
C LYS A 115 3.62 26.67 19.00
N ALA A 116 2.80 27.37 19.76
CA ALA A 116 1.36 27.53 19.54
C ALA A 116 1.08 28.48 18.36
N ASP A 117 -0.12 28.37 17.78
CA ASP A 117 -0.58 29.23 16.69
C ASP A 117 -1.00 30.62 17.21
N THR A 118 -1.56 30.67 18.42
CA THR A 118 -2.07 31.87 19.08
C THR A 118 -2.11 31.65 20.60
N THR A 119 -2.46 32.69 21.35
CA THR A 119 -2.91 32.54 22.75
C THR A 119 -4.39 32.20 22.83
N LEU A 120 -4.83 31.62 23.95
CA LEU A 120 -6.24 31.32 24.23
C LEU A 120 -7.09 32.60 24.21
N GLN A 121 -6.60 33.67 24.85
CA GLN A 121 -7.30 34.95 24.88
C GLN A 121 -7.56 35.48 23.46
N SER A 122 -6.52 35.57 22.62
CA SER A 122 -6.68 36.08 21.26
C SER A 122 -7.55 35.16 20.39
N TYR A 123 -7.54 33.84 20.63
CA TYR A 123 -8.47 32.93 19.97
C TYR A 123 -9.93 33.24 20.36
N VAL A 124 -10.20 33.40 21.65
CA VAL A 124 -11.55 33.69 22.16
C VAL A 124 -12.06 35.03 21.62
N GLU A 125 -11.25 36.08 21.69
CA GLU A 125 -11.61 37.41 21.16
C GLU A 125 -11.91 37.37 19.66
N LYS A 126 -11.10 36.65 18.88
CA LYS A 126 -11.20 36.62 17.43
C LYS A 126 -12.32 35.71 16.91
N TYR A 127 -12.51 34.55 17.53
CA TYR A 127 -13.34 33.48 16.97
C TYR A 127 -14.51 33.05 17.87
N ALA A 128 -14.41 33.19 19.20
CA ALA A 128 -15.36 32.62 20.16
C ALA A 128 -15.96 33.67 21.13
N ALA A 129 -16.06 34.93 20.69
CA ALA A 129 -16.68 36.03 21.45
C ALA A 129 -18.17 35.78 21.71
N THR A 130 -18.84 35.02 20.82
CA THR A 130 -20.23 34.55 20.98
C THR A 130 -20.28 33.01 20.95
N ASP A 131 -21.40 32.42 21.39
CA ASP A 131 -21.55 30.95 21.44
C ASP A 131 -21.60 30.30 20.05
N ASP A 132 -22.10 31.03 19.04
CA ASP A 132 -22.07 30.60 17.63
C ASP A 132 -20.63 30.43 17.12
N GLY A 133 -19.70 31.23 17.65
CA GLY A 133 -18.29 31.23 17.31
C GLY A 133 -17.48 30.08 17.92
N LEU A 134 -18.02 29.34 18.90
CA LEU A 134 -17.31 28.25 19.57
C LEU A 134 -16.81 27.18 18.58
N PRO A 135 -15.63 26.59 18.79
CA PRO A 135 -15.13 25.48 17.96
C PRO A 135 -16.04 24.25 18.09
N ASP A 136 -16.07 23.39 17.08
CA ASP A 136 -16.80 22.12 17.13
C ASP A 136 -16.23 21.17 18.21
N ALA A 137 -14.94 21.30 18.53
CA ALA A 137 -14.30 20.57 19.63
C ALA A 137 -13.23 21.37 20.39
N ILE A 138 -13.11 21.11 21.70
CA ILE A 138 -11.97 21.52 22.53
C ILE A 138 -11.19 20.27 22.96
N ILE A 139 -9.87 20.29 22.77
CA ILE A 139 -8.96 19.19 23.10
C ILE A 139 -8.03 19.62 24.25
N LEU A 140 -7.99 18.81 25.30
CA LEU A 140 -7.15 18.98 26.47
C LEU A 140 -6.12 17.84 26.53
N PRO A 141 -4.84 18.08 26.18
CA PRO A 141 -3.77 17.11 26.40
C PRO A 141 -3.45 17.00 27.89
N GLY A 142 -2.88 15.87 28.30
CA GLY A 142 -2.42 15.65 29.65
C GLY A 142 -1.08 16.31 29.94
N GLY A 143 -0.28 15.60 30.73
CA GLY A 143 0.87 16.17 31.43
C GLY A 143 0.40 16.79 32.75
N LEU A 144 1.00 16.37 33.86
CA LEU A 144 0.51 16.74 35.19
C LEU A 144 0.53 18.27 35.40
N GLU A 145 1.64 18.92 35.04
CA GLU A 145 1.79 20.37 35.20
C GLU A 145 0.94 21.15 34.20
N GLY A 146 0.83 20.68 32.95
CA GLY A 146 -0.06 21.28 31.96
C GLY A 146 -1.53 21.21 32.37
N ALA A 147 -1.98 20.07 32.88
CA ALA A 147 -3.33 19.90 33.40
C ALA A 147 -3.59 20.78 34.63
N LYS A 148 -2.62 20.95 35.53
CA LYS A 148 -2.73 21.89 36.67
C LYS A 148 -2.86 23.34 36.20
N ALA A 149 -2.04 23.77 35.24
CA ALA A 149 -2.11 25.12 34.70
C ALA A 149 -3.48 25.40 34.07
N MET A 150 -4.00 24.46 33.27
CA MET A 150 -5.35 24.57 32.69
C MET A 150 -6.47 24.55 33.73
N ALA A 151 -6.31 23.79 34.82
CA ALA A 151 -7.27 23.75 35.93
C ALA A 151 -7.31 25.05 36.74
N GLN A 152 -6.24 25.86 36.71
CA GLN A 152 -6.16 27.15 37.41
C GLN A 152 -6.58 28.32 36.52
N ALA A 153 -6.57 28.16 35.20
CA ALA A 153 -6.92 29.22 34.26
C ALA A 153 -8.44 29.41 34.14
N ALA A 154 -8.97 30.52 34.67
CA ALA A 154 -10.40 30.85 34.64
C ALA A 154 -10.97 30.95 33.20
N ALA A 155 -10.16 31.41 32.25
CA ALA A 155 -10.53 31.46 30.83
C ALA A 155 -10.81 30.07 30.24
N VAL A 156 -10.08 29.03 30.69
CA VAL A 156 -10.33 27.64 30.28
C VAL A 156 -11.66 27.16 30.83
N GLY A 157 -11.94 27.39 32.12
CA GLY A 157 -13.22 27.02 32.74
C GLY A 157 -14.41 27.67 32.05
N THR A 158 -14.36 28.99 31.85
CA THR A 158 -15.41 29.76 31.17
C THR A 158 -15.69 29.23 29.76
N LEU A 159 -14.63 28.91 29.01
CA LEU A 159 -14.78 28.38 27.64
C LEU A 159 -15.39 26.98 27.65
N LEU A 160 -14.96 26.10 28.56
CA LEU A 160 -15.48 24.73 28.67
C LEU A 160 -16.94 24.69 29.13
N GLU A 161 -17.35 25.56 30.06
CA GLU A 161 -18.75 25.72 30.47
C GLU A 161 -19.65 26.07 29.28
N ARG A 162 -19.22 27.05 28.48
CA ARG A 162 -19.92 27.46 27.26
C ARG A 162 -19.97 26.32 26.24
N GLN A 163 -18.87 25.59 26.05
CA GLN A 163 -18.78 24.43 25.16
C GLN A 163 -19.76 23.33 25.57
N GLN A 164 -19.81 22.98 26.87
CA GLN A 164 -20.74 22.00 27.40
C GLN A 164 -22.19 22.44 27.20
N LYS A 165 -22.52 23.70 27.52
CA LYS A 165 -23.87 24.26 27.35
C LYS A 165 -24.33 24.23 25.90
N ALA A 166 -23.42 24.44 24.95
CA ALA A 166 -23.68 24.36 23.52
C ALA A 166 -23.78 22.92 22.98
N GLY A 167 -23.54 21.90 23.81
CA GLY A 167 -23.55 20.49 23.39
C GLY A 167 -22.40 20.14 22.42
N LYS A 168 -21.36 20.98 22.33
CA LYS A 168 -20.21 20.77 21.46
C LYS A 168 -19.19 19.86 22.14
N LEU A 169 -18.29 19.27 21.34
CA LEU A 169 -17.39 18.23 21.81
C LEU A 169 -16.33 18.78 22.77
N VAL A 170 -16.07 18.04 23.85
CA VAL A 170 -14.90 18.22 24.73
C VAL A 170 -14.15 16.88 24.78
N ALA A 171 -12.84 16.93 24.57
CA ALA A 171 -11.99 15.76 24.56
C ALA A 171 -10.80 15.94 25.52
N ALA A 172 -10.59 15.01 26.45
CA ALA A 172 -9.55 15.12 27.48
C ALA A 172 -8.81 13.79 27.71
N ILE A 173 -7.48 13.81 27.74
CA ILE A 173 -6.65 12.61 27.88
C ILE A 173 -5.73 12.68 29.11
N CYS A 174 -5.41 11.52 29.69
CA CYS A 174 -4.45 11.39 30.79
C CYS A 174 -4.87 12.15 32.06
N ALA A 175 -4.14 13.20 32.43
CA ALA A 175 -4.42 14.06 33.59
C ALA A 175 -5.48 15.12 33.28
N ALA A 176 -5.74 15.42 32.01
CA ALA A 176 -6.62 16.50 31.58
C ALA A 176 -8.08 16.38 32.03
N PRO A 177 -8.68 15.18 32.19
CA PRO A 177 -10.02 15.06 32.77
C PRO A 177 -10.16 15.74 34.14
N THR A 178 -9.06 15.89 34.90
CA THR A 178 -9.09 16.62 36.18
C THR A 178 -9.35 18.12 36.03
N VAL A 179 -9.15 18.70 34.84
CA VAL A 179 -9.50 20.09 34.50
C VAL A 179 -11.03 20.28 34.55
N LEU A 180 -11.79 19.29 34.06
CA LEU A 180 -13.25 19.30 34.10
C LEU A 180 -13.76 19.27 35.56
N ALA A 181 -13.12 18.47 36.40
CA ALA A 181 -13.42 18.41 37.83
C ALA A 181 -13.13 19.73 38.56
N ALA A 182 -12.06 20.43 38.19
CA ALA A 182 -11.65 21.70 38.81
C ALA A 182 -12.58 22.86 38.46
N HIS A 183 -13.07 22.93 37.22
CA HIS A 183 -13.95 24.01 36.73
C HIS A 183 -15.43 23.70 36.96
N GLY A 184 -15.83 23.41 38.20
CA GLY A 184 -17.24 23.25 38.55
C GLY A 184 -17.85 21.89 38.24
N LYS A 185 -17.03 20.83 38.13
CA LYS A 185 -17.46 19.44 37.85
C LYS A 185 -18.26 19.34 36.54
N LEU A 186 -17.72 19.93 35.47
CA LEU A 186 -18.29 19.85 34.12
C LEU A 186 -18.51 18.40 33.71
N PHE A 187 -19.67 18.07 33.14
CA PHE A 187 -20.05 16.70 32.79
C PHE A 187 -20.18 15.72 33.97
N ALA A 188 -20.42 16.19 35.20
CA ALA A 188 -20.69 15.31 36.34
C ALA A 188 -21.78 14.26 36.02
N GLY A 189 -21.59 13.03 36.50
CA GLY A 189 -22.45 11.88 36.24
C GLY A 189 -22.21 11.16 34.91
N ARG A 190 -21.44 11.73 33.98
CA ARG A 190 -21.08 11.07 32.71
C ARG A 190 -20.02 10.00 32.90
N ARG A 191 -19.97 9.07 31.94
CA ARG A 191 -18.92 8.06 31.81
C ARG A 191 -17.65 8.68 31.24
N LEU A 192 -16.53 8.39 31.87
CA LEU A 192 -15.21 8.81 31.38
C LEU A 192 -14.10 7.88 31.83
N THR A 193 -12.90 8.12 31.32
CA THR A 193 -11.66 7.56 31.85
C THR A 193 -10.61 8.65 32.04
N SER A 194 -9.48 8.30 32.64
CA SER A 194 -8.33 9.17 32.88
C SER A 194 -7.09 8.32 33.04
N TYR A 195 -5.91 8.94 33.19
CA TYR A 195 -4.75 8.17 33.65
C TYR A 195 -5.09 7.47 34.99
N PRO A 196 -4.69 6.19 35.20
CA PRO A 196 -5.20 5.38 36.30
C PRO A 196 -5.05 6.01 37.69
N SER A 197 -3.97 6.77 37.92
CA SER A 197 -3.73 7.44 39.21
C SER A 197 -4.73 8.54 39.56
N PHE A 198 -5.58 8.98 38.63
CA PHE A 198 -6.63 9.97 38.89
C PHE A 198 -8.02 9.35 39.08
N ARG A 199 -8.15 8.02 39.02
CA ARG A 199 -9.44 7.32 39.16
C ARG A 199 -10.23 7.78 40.39
N GLU A 200 -9.61 7.75 41.56
CA GLU A 200 -10.26 8.12 42.84
C GLU A 200 -10.77 9.55 42.79
N LYS A 201 -9.91 10.50 42.39
CA LYS A 201 -10.25 11.92 42.23
C LYS A 201 -11.43 12.13 41.27
N MET A 202 -11.50 11.37 40.17
CA MET A 202 -12.61 11.45 39.23
C MET A 202 -13.90 10.87 39.84
N THR A 203 -13.84 9.73 40.52
CA THR A 203 -15.03 9.17 41.18
C THR A 203 -15.57 10.07 42.30
N GLU A 204 -14.70 10.68 43.11
CA GLU A 204 -15.08 11.65 44.16
C GLU A 204 -15.67 12.94 43.58
N ALA A 205 -15.21 13.34 42.39
CA ALA A 205 -15.79 14.47 41.67
C ALA A 205 -17.17 14.15 41.05
N GLY A 206 -17.66 12.91 41.14
CA GLY A 206 -19.00 12.51 40.72
C GLY A 206 -19.08 11.93 39.31
N TYR A 207 -17.97 11.47 38.72
CA TYR A 207 -17.95 10.83 37.41
C TYR A 207 -18.01 9.30 37.50
N VAL A 208 -18.55 8.66 36.46
CA VAL A 208 -18.51 7.21 36.32
C VAL A 208 -17.20 6.83 35.62
N TRP A 209 -16.17 6.50 36.41
CA TRP A 209 -14.87 6.11 35.85
C TRP A 209 -14.88 4.68 35.32
N GLU A 210 -14.44 4.51 34.07
CA GLU A 210 -14.37 3.21 33.39
C GLU A 210 -12.96 2.94 32.86
N GLU A 211 -12.53 1.68 32.92
CA GLU A 211 -11.36 1.20 32.20
C GLU A 211 -11.79 0.88 30.76
N PRO A 212 -11.25 1.57 29.73
CA PRO A 212 -11.66 1.32 28.36
C PRO A 212 -11.15 -0.04 27.88
N ALA A 213 -12.06 -0.88 27.38
CA ALA A 213 -11.71 -2.19 26.86
C ALA A 213 -10.86 -2.12 25.58
N ALA A 214 -9.89 -3.01 25.45
CA ALA A 214 -9.19 -3.22 24.18
C ALA A 214 -10.12 -3.90 23.16
N GLY A 215 -9.97 -3.56 21.88
CA GLY A 215 -10.69 -4.23 20.78
C GLY A 215 -12.09 -3.68 20.48
N THR A 216 -12.49 -2.55 21.07
CA THR A 216 -13.70 -1.82 20.64
C THR A 216 -13.45 -1.04 19.34
N PRO A 217 -14.50 -0.64 18.58
CA PRO A 217 -14.33 0.20 17.39
C PRO A 217 -13.61 1.53 17.64
N LEU A 218 -13.67 2.05 18.88
CA LEU A 218 -13.00 3.29 19.28
C LEU A 218 -11.60 3.05 19.90
N GLY A 219 -11.16 1.79 20.02
CA GLY A 219 -9.95 1.43 20.74
C GLY A 219 -10.10 1.67 22.25
N ARG A 220 -9.02 2.14 22.90
CA ARG A 220 -9.00 2.37 24.35
C ARG A 220 -9.47 3.79 24.72
N VAL A 221 -10.73 4.09 24.40
CA VAL A 221 -11.36 5.41 24.58
C VAL A 221 -12.76 5.24 25.16
N ILE A 222 -13.17 6.15 26.05
CA ILE A 222 -14.56 6.28 26.50
C ILE A 222 -15.20 7.49 25.80
N ARG A 223 -16.32 7.26 25.13
CA ARG A 223 -17.19 8.30 24.59
C ARG A 223 -18.56 8.24 25.25
N ASP A 224 -18.97 9.34 25.85
CA ASP A 224 -20.31 9.58 26.37
C ASP A 224 -20.84 10.87 25.72
N ASP A 225 -21.62 10.70 24.65
CA ASP A 225 -22.20 11.80 23.87
C ASP A 225 -21.14 12.77 23.31
N ASN A 226 -21.08 14.00 23.85
CA ASN A 226 -20.14 15.06 23.50
C ASN A 226 -18.91 15.14 24.42
N LEU A 227 -18.64 14.09 25.20
CA LEU A 227 -17.41 13.93 25.99
C LEU A 227 -16.61 12.71 25.48
N ILE A 228 -15.34 12.94 25.14
CA ILE A 228 -14.39 11.86 24.77
C ILE A 228 -13.20 11.89 25.73
N THR A 229 -12.85 10.74 26.31
CA THR A 229 -11.71 10.64 27.24
C THR A 229 -10.84 9.40 27.01
N SER A 230 -9.56 9.51 27.37
CA SER A 230 -8.58 8.44 27.15
C SER A 230 -7.49 8.38 28.24
N LEU A 231 -6.75 7.26 28.29
CA LEU A 231 -5.87 6.91 29.41
C LEU A 231 -4.53 7.68 29.45
N GLY A 232 -3.85 7.85 28.32
CA GLY A 232 -2.49 8.42 28.28
C GLY A 232 -1.77 8.21 26.95
N PRO A 233 -0.43 8.40 26.89
CA PRO A 233 0.29 8.52 25.62
C PRO A 233 0.11 7.32 24.68
N ALA A 234 0.05 6.10 25.24
CA ALA A 234 -0.15 4.85 24.50
C ALA A 234 -1.54 4.72 23.84
N THR A 235 -2.49 5.60 24.17
CA THR A 235 -3.87 5.61 23.66
C THR A 235 -4.17 6.83 22.78
N THR A 236 -3.20 7.70 22.53
CA THR A 236 -3.42 8.98 21.84
C THR A 236 -3.91 8.84 20.40
N PHE A 237 -3.45 7.81 19.68
CA PHE A 237 -3.96 7.56 18.32
C PHE A 237 -5.44 7.17 18.33
N ASP A 238 -5.85 6.27 19.21
CA ASP A 238 -7.26 5.88 19.38
C ASP A 238 -8.10 7.11 19.76
N PHE A 239 -7.58 7.96 20.66
CA PHE A 239 -8.21 9.22 21.07
C PHE A 239 -8.39 10.19 19.91
N GLY A 240 -7.34 10.46 19.12
CA GLY A 240 -7.43 11.33 17.95
C GLY A 240 -8.41 10.82 16.88
N LEU A 241 -8.41 9.51 16.63
CA LEU A 241 -9.33 8.87 15.69
C LEU A 241 -10.79 8.93 16.17
N ALA A 242 -11.04 8.75 17.47
CA ALA A 242 -12.37 8.85 18.04
C ALA A 242 -12.95 10.28 17.91
N ILE A 243 -12.12 11.31 18.10
CA ILE A 243 -12.51 12.70 17.86
C ILE A 243 -12.75 12.94 16.37
N GLY A 244 -11.86 12.45 15.50
CA GLY A 244 -12.02 12.51 14.04
C GLY A 244 -13.33 11.90 13.58
N ALA A 245 -13.68 10.71 14.08
CA ALA A 245 -14.93 10.02 13.80
C ALA A 245 -16.15 10.81 14.27
N ALA A 246 -16.06 11.45 15.44
CA ALA A 246 -17.15 12.26 15.98
C ALA A 246 -17.43 13.54 15.17
N LEU A 247 -16.40 14.15 14.56
CA LEU A 247 -16.54 15.41 13.84
C LEU A 247 -16.70 15.25 12.33
N ALA A 248 -15.98 14.31 11.72
CA ALA A 248 -15.88 14.13 10.28
C ALA A 248 -16.55 12.83 9.77
N GLY A 249 -17.00 11.96 10.67
CA GLY A 249 -17.61 10.67 10.33
C GLY A 249 -16.65 9.48 10.46
N GLN A 250 -17.21 8.30 10.75
CA GLN A 250 -16.43 7.09 10.97
C GLN A 250 -15.62 6.68 9.73
N ASP A 251 -16.15 6.90 8.52
CA ASP A 251 -15.48 6.55 7.28
C ASP A 251 -14.21 7.39 7.05
N VAL A 252 -14.20 8.66 7.46
CA VAL A 252 -13.01 9.53 7.40
C VAL A 252 -11.97 9.05 8.40
N ALA A 253 -12.38 8.75 9.63
CA ALA A 253 -11.48 8.21 10.65
C ALA A 253 -10.87 6.87 10.22
N ASP A 254 -11.67 5.96 9.65
CA ASP A 254 -11.22 4.67 9.14
C ASP A 254 -10.21 4.85 8.00
N LYS A 255 -10.41 5.82 7.10
CA LYS A 255 -9.43 6.15 6.04
C LYS A 255 -8.11 6.65 6.65
N VAL A 256 -8.16 7.55 7.63
CA VAL A 256 -6.96 8.05 8.33
C VAL A 256 -6.26 6.95 9.12
N ALA A 257 -7.01 6.03 9.72
CA ALA A 257 -6.48 4.83 10.36
C ALA A 257 -5.87 3.85 9.33
N ALA A 258 -6.50 3.70 8.16
CA ALA A 258 -6.04 2.84 7.06
C ALA A 258 -4.82 3.40 6.33
N VAL A 259 -4.60 4.71 6.36
CA VAL A 259 -3.33 5.33 5.95
C VAL A 259 -2.13 4.76 6.74
N ARG A 260 -2.37 4.12 7.91
CA ARG A 260 -1.36 3.35 8.64
C ARG A 260 -0.98 2.02 7.97
N ASN A 261 -1.77 1.53 7.01
CA ASN A 261 -1.56 0.29 6.25
C ASN A 261 -2.25 0.36 4.88
N ASN A 262 -1.56 0.87 3.85
CA ASN A 262 -2.06 0.87 2.45
C ASN A 262 -2.56 -0.51 1.97
N LEU A 263 -2.08 -1.58 2.61
CA LEU A 263 -2.44 -2.96 2.34
C LEU A 263 -3.72 -3.44 3.04
N ALA A 264 -4.18 -2.77 4.10
CA ALA A 264 -5.30 -3.23 4.94
C ALA A 264 -6.63 -3.33 4.17
N ARG A 265 -6.78 -2.56 3.08
CA ARG A 265 -7.94 -2.63 2.19
C ARG A 265 -7.97 -3.88 1.32
N PHE A 266 -6.83 -4.54 1.12
CA PHE A 266 -6.75 -5.76 0.34
C PHE A 266 -7.01 -6.94 1.26
N ARG A 267 -7.97 -7.77 0.88
CA ARG A 267 -8.28 -9.02 1.57
C ARG A 267 -7.51 -10.19 0.97
N LEU A 268 -7.11 -10.06 -0.31
CA LEU A 268 -6.26 -11.00 -1.02
C LEU A 268 -5.01 -10.28 -1.55
N ILE A 269 -3.83 -10.81 -1.25
CA ILE A 269 -2.57 -10.38 -1.84
C ILE A 269 -1.91 -11.60 -2.47
N THR A 270 -1.55 -11.49 -3.73
CA THR A 270 -0.87 -12.56 -4.47
C THR A 270 0.44 -12.11 -5.06
N PHE A 271 1.35 -13.06 -5.25
CA PHE A 271 2.66 -12.81 -5.82
C PHE A 271 2.92 -13.68 -7.04
N ASP A 272 3.61 -13.15 -8.04
CA ASP A 272 4.45 -13.97 -8.92
C ASP A 272 5.72 -14.41 -8.16
N VAL A 273 6.49 -15.35 -8.73
CA VAL A 273 7.66 -15.91 -8.04
C VAL A 273 8.97 -15.47 -8.67
N THR A 274 9.19 -15.75 -9.96
CA THR A 274 10.49 -15.52 -10.59
C THR A 274 10.78 -14.03 -10.68
N ASP A 275 11.98 -13.65 -10.24
CA ASP A 275 12.44 -12.27 -10.11
C ASP A 275 11.57 -11.37 -9.20
N THR A 276 10.53 -11.91 -8.55
CA THR A 276 9.66 -11.23 -7.59
C THR A 276 9.98 -11.67 -6.16
N LEU A 277 9.79 -12.96 -5.86
CA LEU A 277 10.15 -13.59 -4.58
C LEU A 277 11.47 -14.35 -4.66
N LEU A 278 11.70 -15.08 -5.75
CA LEU A 278 12.91 -15.88 -5.94
C LEU A 278 13.65 -15.41 -7.19
N GLU A 279 14.97 -15.42 -7.15
CA GLU A 279 15.83 -15.22 -8.31
C GLU A 279 16.76 -16.42 -8.51
N TYR A 280 17.28 -16.57 -9.72
CA TYR A 280 18.30 -17.59 -9.97
C TYR A 280 19.58 -17.25 -9.19
N ALA A 281 20.07 -18.18 -8.37
CA ALA A 281 21.30 -17.95 -7.61
C ALA A 281 22.55 -17.94 -8.51
N VAL A 282 22.47 -18.66 -9.64
CA VAL A 282 23.46 -18.69 -10.72
C VAL A 282 22.72 -18.44 -12.02
N ARG A 283 23.31 -17.68 -12.95
CA ARG A 283 22.76 -17.48 -14.29
C ARG A 283 22.43 -18.83 -14.94
N PRO A 284 21.21 -19.06 -15.45
CA PRO A 284 20.80 -20.37 -15.95
C PRO A 284 21.73 -20.96 -17.01
N GLU A 285 22.17 -20.16 -17.97
CA GLU A 285 23.08 -20.56 -19.04
C GLU A 285 24.44 -21.06 -18.51
N ARG A 286 24.93 -20.50 -17.40
CA ARG A 286 26.15 -20.95 -16.73
C ARG A 286 25.94 -22.30 -16.07
N HIS A 287 24.85 -22.46 -15.32
CA HIS A 287 24.55 -23.74 -14.66
C HIS A 287 24.31 -24.86 -15.69
N TYR A 288 23.58 -24.57 -16.76
CA TYR A 288 23.39 -25.49 -17.87
C TYR A 288 24.74 -25.90 -18.48
N ALA A 289 25.63 -24.94 -18.77
CA ALA A 289 26.95 -25.25 -19.31
C ALA A 289 27.78 -26.13 -18.37
N GLN A 290 27.71 -25.88 -17.05
CA GLN A 290 28.41 -26.71 -16.05
C GLN A 290 27.90 -28.16 -16.08
N VAL A 291 26.58 -28.37 -16.03
CA VAL A 291 26.00 -29.72 -16.04
C VAL A 291 26.26 -30.42 -17.37
N ILE A 292 25.96 -29.75 -18.49
CA ILE A 292 26.17 -30.29 -19.84
C ILE A 292 27.63 -30.73 -20.03
N ASN A 293 28.59 -29.85 -19.73
CA ASN A 293 30.00 -30.15 -19.97
C ASN A 293 30.55 -31.18 -18.99
N SER A 294 30.04 -31.25 -17.75
CA SER A 294 30.41 -32.32 -16.81
C SER A 294 30.03 -33.72 -17.30
N VAL A 295 29.05 -33.81 -18.22
CA VAL A 295 28.61 -35.07 -18.81
C VAL A 295 29.28 -35.31 -20.16
N LEU A 296 29.26 -34.33 -21.07
CA LEU A 296 29.69 -34.49 -22.46
C LEU A 296 31.21 -34.49 -22.63
N GLU A 297 31.94 -33.61 -21.94
CA GLU A 297 33.40 -33.45 -22.10
C GLU A 297 34.16 -34.76 -21.79
N PRO A 298 33.95 -35.43 -20.63
CA PRO A 298 34.66 -36.67 -20.32
C PRO A 298 34.20 -37.90 -21.11
N ARG A 299 33.00 -37.88 -21.71
CA ARG A 299 32.41 -39.06 -22.38
C ARG A 299 32.59 -39.05 -23.90
N ILE A 300 32.49 -37.87 -24.51
CA ILE A 300 32.51 -37.72 -25.98
C ILE A 300 33.36 -36.53 -26.45
N GLY A 301 34.09 -35.85 -25.55
CA GLY A 301 35.02 -34.77 -25.91
C GLY A 301 34.36 -33.48 -26.39
N ILE A 302 33.06 -33.31 -26.13
CA ILE A 302 32.29 -32.12 -26.54
C ILE A 302 32.20 -31.14 -25.37
N LYS A 303 32.50 -29.87 -25.66
CA LYS A 303 32.31 -28.75 -24.74
C LYS A 303 31.49 -27.65 -25.40
N LEU A 304 30.40 -27.24 -24.74
CA LEU A 304 29.50 -26.19 -25.20
C LEU A 304 29.66 -24.94 -24.34
N LEU A 305 29.69 -23.77 -24.98
CA LEU A 305 29.88 -22.48 -24.31
C LEU A 305 28.55 -21.93 -23.76
N GLU A 306 28.62 -21.15 -22.67
CA GLU A 306 27.45 -20.51 -22.05
C GLU A 306 26.61 -19.70 -23.07
N GLU A 307 27.27 -18.95 -23.95
CA GLU A 307 26.60 -18.13 -24.98
C GLU A 307 25.83 -18.97 -26.01
N GLN A 308 26.36 -20.13 -26.38
CA GLN A 308 25.71 -21.05 -27.31
C GLN A 308 24.45 -21.65 -26.69
N ILE A 309 24.56 -22.07 -25.43
CA ILE A 309 23.44 -22.60 -24.65
C ILE A 309 22.37 -21.52 -24.46
N GLY A 310 22.74 -20.31 -24.05
CA GLY A 310 21.79 -19.21 -23.86
C GLY A 310 21.02 -18.84 -25.14
N ARG A 311 21.72 -18.78 -26.27
CA ARG A 311 21.09 -18.54 -27.59
C ARG A 311 20.11 -19.66 -27.97
N SER A 312 20.56 -20.91 -27.86
CA SER A 312 19.78 -22.09 -28.21
C SER A 312 18.56 -22.26 -27.31
N PHE A 313 18.71 -21.96 -26.01
CA PHE A 313 17.62 -21.94 -25.05
C PHE A 313 16.52 -20.98 -25.46
N GLY A 314 16.85 -19.72 -25.77
CA GLY A 314 15.84 -18.75 -26.20
C GLY A 314 15.08 -19.17 -27.47
N LEU A 315 15.77 -19.79 -28.43
CA LEU A 315 15.15 -20.30 -29.67
C LEU A 315 14.24 -21.51 -29.38
N CYS A 316 14.76 -22.52 -28.69
CA CYS A 316 14.04 -23.75 -28.39
C CYS A 316 12.86 -23.48 -27.45
N PHE A 317 13.00 -22.60 -26.46
CA PHE A 317 11.92 -22.24 -25.53
C PHE A 317 10.74 -21.60 -26.26
N ARG A 318 11.00 -20.64 -27.17
CA ARG A 318 9.93 -20.04 -28.01
C ARG A 318 9.23 -21.08 -28.87
N SER A 319 10.00 -21.95 -29.51
CA SER A 319 9.46 -23.04 -30.35
C SER A 319 8.61 -24.01 -29.53
N MET A 320 9.08 -24.39 -28.34
CA MET A 320 8.36 -25.27 -27.42
C MET A 320 7.06 -24.62 -26.92
N ASN A 321 7.06 -23.35 -26.51
CA ASN A 321 5.84 -22.65 -26.09
C ASN A 321 4.82 -22.50 -27.22
N GLN A 322 5.26 -22.36 -28.48
CA GLN A 322 4.36 -22.29 -29.63
C GLN A 322 3.72 -23.65 -29.95
N GLN A 323 4.49 -24.74 -29.83
CA GLN A 323 4.02 -26.10 -30.15
C GLN A 323 3.24 -26.74 -29.00
N TYR A 324 3.68 -26.48 -27.77
CA TYR A 324 3.22 -27.10 -26.54
C TYR A 324 3.12 -26.01 -25.45
N PRO A 325 2.11 -25.13 -25.52
CA PRO A 325 1.94 -24.03 -24.56
C PRO A 325 1.71 -24.56 -23.13
N ASN A 326 1.87 -23.69 -22.14
CA ASN A 326 1.66 -23.99 -20.71
C ASN A 326 2.31 -25.31 -20.27
N PHE A 327 3.61 -25.45 -20.56
CA PHE A 327 4.42 -26.63 -20.25
C PHE A 327 3.86 -27.95 -20.81
N GLY A 328 3.15 -27.90 -21.94
CA GLY A 328 2.56 -29.07 -22.59
C GLY A 328 1.28 -29.58 -21.91
N SER A 329 0.64 -28.76 -21.06
CA SER A 329 -0.66 -29.08 -20.49
C SER A 329 -1.68 -29.39 -21.59
N GLY A 330 -2.43 -30.49 -21.45
CA GLY A 330 -3.41 -30.95 -22.45
C GLY A 330 -2.83 -31.67 -23.67
N ARG A 331 -1.51 -31.99 -23.70
CA ARG A 331 -0.91 -32.83 -24.74
C ARG A 331 -1.57 -34.22 -24.77
N LYS A 332 -2.11 -34.62 -25.92
CA LYS A 332 -2.62 -35.99 -26.14
C LYS A 332 -1.43 -36.96 -26.20
N GLN A 333 -1.37 -37.88 -25.23
CA GLN A 333 -0.34 -38.91 -25.16
C GLN A 333 -0.47 -39.87 -26.34
N THR A 334 0.63 -40.16 -27.04
CA THR A 334 0.67 -41.17 -28.11
C THR A 334 1.70 -42.24 -27.74
N GLY A 335 1.23 -43.40 -27.30
CA GLY A 335 2.03 -44.64 -27.16
C GLY A 335 2.88 -44.76 -25.88
N GLN A 336 2.61 -45.85 -25.14
CA GLN A 336 3.23 -46.38 -23.90
C GLN A 336 3.14 -45.52 -22.61
N GLN A 337 2.85 -46.25 -21.52
CA GLN A 337 2.63 -45.88 -20.11
C GLN A 337 3.56 -44.78 -19.53
N GLU A 338 3.40 -43.53 -19.94
CA GLU A 338 3.83 -42.37 -19.14
C GLU A 338 2.59 -41.82 -18.40
N LEU A 339 2.65 -41.73 -17.06
CA LEU A 339 1.53 -41.24 -16.22
C LEU A 339 1.05 -39.85 -16.69
N GLU A 340 -0.26 -39.60 -16.65
CA GLU A 340 -0.89 -38.34 -17.10
C GLU A 340 -0.28 -37.07 -16.45
N ASP A 341 0.35 -37.21 -15.27
CA ASP A 341 0.94 -36.13 -14.46
C ASP A 341 2.36 -35.67 -14.86
N GLU A 342 3.01 -36.28 -15.87
CA GLU A 342 4.40 -35.95 -16.23
C GLU A 342 4.59 -35.10 -17.50
N SER A 343 3.51 -34.55 -18.08
CA SER A 343 3.62 -33.75 -19.32
C SER A 343 4.56 -32.54 -19.18
N TRP A 344 4.57 -31.88 -18.02
CA TRP A 344 5.52 -30.80 -17.73
C TRP A 344 6.97 -31.30 -17.68
N ARG A 345 7.23 -32.50 -17.14
CA ARG A 345 8.57 -33.10 -17.05
C ARG A 345 9.07 -33.46 -18.44
N TRP A 346 8.21 -34.07 -19.26
CA TRP A 346 8.48 -34.31 -20.68
C TRP A 346 8.82 -33.01 -21.42
N TRP A 347 8.07 -31.94 -21.16
CA TRP A 347 8.28 -30.66 -21.82
C TRP A 347 9.67 -30.10 -21.53
N TRP A 348 10.08 -30.08 -20.26
CA TRP A 348 11.41 -29.63 -19.85
C TRP A 348 12.52 -30.54 -20.34
N ARG A 349 12.34 -31.86 -20.28
CA ARG A 349 13.28 -32.83 -20.85
C ARG A 349 13.51 -32.54 -22.34
N THR A 350 12.43 -32.48 -23.11
CA THR A 350 12.47 -32.21 -24.56
C THR A 350 13.12 -30.86 -24.87
N LEU A 351 12.83 -29.82 -24.08
CA LEU A 351 13.47 -28.53 -24.24
C LEU A 351 14.99 -28.64 -24.05
N VAL A 352 15.46 -29.24 -22.95
CA VAL A 352 16.89 -29.38 -22.67
C VAL A 352 17.59 -30.18 -23.76
N GLU A 353 17.01 -31.30 -24.20
CA GLU A 353 17.58 -32.12 -25.28
C GLU A 353 17.71 -31.30 -26.58
N ARG A 354 16.68 -30.54 -26.96
CA ARG A 354 16.70 -29.65 -28.13
C ARG A 354 17.77 -28.56 -28.01
N VAL A 355 17.92 -27.96 -26.84
CA VAL A 355 18.93 -26.92 -26.57
C VAL A 355 20.35 -27.46 -26.76
N ILE A 356 20.62 -28.66 -26.24
CA ILE A 356 21.93 -29.29 -26.37
C ILE A 356 22.24 -29.62 -27.84
N VAL A 357 21.26 -30.20 -28.56
CA VAL A 357 21.41 -30.53 -29.98
C VAL A 357 21.65 -29.29 -30.84
N ASP A 358 20.88 -28.21 -30.63
CA ASP A 358 21.02 -26.95 -31.38
C ASP A 358 22.36 -26.24 -31.09
N ALA A 359 22.76 -26.20 -29.82
CA ALA A 359 24.05 -25.62 -29.41
C ALA A 359 25.24 -26.43 -29.96
N ALA A 360 25.12 -27.76 -29.99
CA ALA A 360 26.13 -28.66 -30.53
C ALA A 360 26.24 -28.57 -32.05
N ALA A 361 25.10 -28.47 -32.75
CA ALA A 361 25.05 -28.28 -34.19
C ALA A 361 25.75 -26.98 -34.62
N SER A 362 25.60 -25.92 -33.82
CA SER A 362 26.31 -24.64 -34.00
C SER A 362 27.85 -24.77 -33.89
N SER A 363 28.34 -25.87 -33.31
CA SER A 363 29.75 -26.22 -33.17
C SER A 363 30.17 -27.40 -34.06
N ASN A 364 29.38 -27.72 -35.10
CA ASN A 364 29.56 -28.83 -36.03
C ASN A 364 29.49 -30.25 -35.41
N TYR A 365 28.97 -30.40 -34.20
CA TYR A 365 28.66 -31.72 -33.63
C TYR A 365 27.23 -32.12 -33.99
N ARG A 366 27.03 -33.26 -34.67
CA ARG A 366 25.71 -33.64 -35.24
C ARG A 366 25.01 -34.82 -34.56
N ASN A 367 25.71 -35.60 -33.73
CA ASN A 367 25.19 -36.86 -33.18
C ASN A 367 25.52 -37.00 -31.69
N ILE A 368 24.74 -36.37 -30.81
CA ILE A 368 24.86 -36.57 -29.36
C ILE A 368 24.00 -37.79 -28.97
N PRO A 369 24.55 -38.81 -28.28
CA PRO A 369 23.77 -39.98 -27.87
C PRO A 369 22.60 -39.61 -26.97
N SER A 370 21.39 -40.08 -27.31
CA SER A 370 20.16 -39.84 -26.54
C SER A 370 20.28 -40.18 -25.04
N PRO A 371 20.93 -41.27 -24.60
CA PRO A 371 21.12 -41.53 -23.17
C PRO A 371 21.86 -40.42 -22.42
N LEU A 372 22.82 -39.74 -23.06
CA LEU A 372 23.53 -38.62 -22.44
C LEU A 372 22.65 -37.38 -22.34
N LEU A 373 21.85 -37.12 -23.37
CA LEU A 373 20.88 -36.02 -23.37
C LEU A 373 19.88 -36.18 -22.23
N SER A 374 19.31 -37.38 -22.06
CA SER A 374 18.34 -37.65 -20.99
C SER A 374 18.98 -37.56 -19.61
N ILE A 375 20.21 -38.07 -19.40
CA ILE A 375 20.93 -37.89 -18.11
C ILE A 375 21.09 -36.40 -17.75
N ILE A 376 21.48 -35.57 -18.72
CA ILE A 376 21.65 -34.13 -18.48
C ILE A 376 20.30 -33.47 -18.18
N ALA A 377 19.26 -33.83 -18.93
CA ALA A 377 17.93 -33.28 -18.76
C ALA A 377 17.35 -33.60 -17.38
N GLU A 378 17.42 -34.85 -16.94
CA GLU A 378 16.95 -35.26 -15.61
C GLU A 378 17.72 -34.55 -14.50
N GLN A 379 19.06 -34.48 -14.62
CA GLN A 379 19.89 -33.75 -13.64
C GLN A 379 19.50 -32.27 -13.54
N LEU A 380 19.28 -31.59 -14.67
CA LEU A 380 18.86 -30.19 -14.66
C LEU A 380 17.44 -30.01 -14.10
N ILE A 381 16.51 -30.92 -14.40
CA ILE A 381 15.17 -30.87 -13.80
C ILE A 381 15.28 -30.99 -12.28
N ASP A 382 16.07 -31.94 -11.78
CA ASP A 382 16.23 -32.19 -10.35
C ASP A 382 16.97 -31.03 -9.65
N ASP A 383 18.03 -30.48 -10.26
CA ASP A 383 18.78 -29.32 -9.76
C ASP A 383 17.87 -28.09 -9.54
N TYR A 384 16.92 -27.85 -10.45
CA TYR A 384 15.96 -26.74 -10.34
C TYR A 384 14.75 -27.04 -9.44
N THR A 385 14.66 -28.26 -8.87
CA THR A 385 13.53 -28.70 -8.03
C THR A 385 13.92 -28.94 -6.56
N TYR A 386 14.94 -29.75 -6.31
CA TYR A 386 15.12 -30.46 -5.04
C TYR A 386 16.37 -30.12 -4.23
N ASP A 387 17.40 -29.47 -4.80
CA ASP A 387 18.74 -29.74 -4.28
C ASP A 387 19.14 -28.97 -3.01
N GLY A 388 19.27 -29.70 -1.90
CA GLY A 388 19.94 -29.27 -0.66
C GLY A 388 21.47 -29.15 -0.77
N LYS A 389 22.07 -29.38 -1.94
CA LYS A 389 23.51 -29.22 -2.24
C LYS A 389 23.82 -28.14 -3.28
N ARG A 390 22.85 -27.72 -4.12
CA ARG A 390 23.00 -26.70 -5.17
C ARG A 390 21.77 -25.81 -5.20
N VAL A 391 21.95 -24.59 -4.73
CA VAL A 391 20.89 -23.60 -4.64
C VAL A 391 20.69 -22.99 -6.03
N CYS A 392 19.80 -23.52 -6.87
CA CYS A 392 19.44 -22.89 -8.17
C CYS A 392 18.59 -21.63 -7.98
N TRP A 393 17.87 -21.57 -6.86
CA TRP A 393 16.97 -20.48 -6.48
C TRP A 393 17.43 -19.87 -5.18
N ARG A 394 17.40 -18.55 -5.07
CA ARG A 394 17.56 -17.85 -3.78
C ARG A 394 16.48 -16.81 -3.63
N GLN A 395 16.13 -16.47 -2.39
CA GLN A 395 15.21 -15.36 -2.15
C GLN A 395 15.80 -14.03 -2.63
N ARG A 396 14.94 -13.19 -3.20
CA ARG A 396 15.23 -11.77 -3.41
C ARG A 396 15.38 -11.05 -2.07
N PRO A 397 16.16 -9.95 -2.00
CA PRO A 397 16.27 -9.16 -0.79
C PRO A 397 14.92 -8.70 -0.25
N GLY A 398 14.69 -8.91 1.05
CA GLY A 398 13.50 -8.41 1.77
C GLY A 398 12.26 -9.31 1.72
N VAL A 399 12.29 -10.46 1.05
CA VAL A 399 11.13 -11.37 0.93
C VAL A 399 10.62 -11.84 2.29
N ASP A 400 11.48 -12.42 3.13
CA ASP A 400 11.10 -12.88 4.47
C ASP A 400 10.49 -11.75 5.31
N ALA A 401 11.15 -10.59 5.35
CA ALA A 401 10.68 -9.43 6.11
C ALA A 401 9.31 -8.94 5.61
N PHE A 402 9.12 -8.89 4.29
CA PHE A 402 7.87 -8.45 3.68
C PHE A 402 6.72 -9.41 3.98
N LEU A 403 6.92 -10.72 3.77
CA LEU A 403 5.90 -11.73 4.02
C LEU A 403 5.55 -11.86 5.50
N GLN A 404 6.53 -11.79 6.40
CA GLN A 404 6.29 -11.76 7.85
C GLN A 404 5.45 -10.55 8.25
N LYS A 405 5.72 -9.39 7.64
CA LYS A 405 4.94 -8.17 7.90
C LYS A 405 3.49 -8.28 7.45
N LEU A 406 3.23 -8.92 6.31
CA LEU A 406 1.86 -9.20 5.85
C LEU A 406 1.10 -10.17 6.75
N ARG A 407 1.83 -11.09 7.41
CA ARG A 407 1.25 -12.04 8.37
C ARG A 407 1.09 -11.47 9.78
N ALA A 408 1.72 -10.34 10.10
CA ALA A 408 1.62 -9.74 11.42
C ALA A 408 0.18 -9.28 11.72
N PRO A 409 -0.32 -9.49 12.95
CA PRO A 409 -1.62 -8.96 13.38
C PRO A 409 -1.73 -7.43 13.17
N PRO A 410 -2.93 -6.86 12.92
CA PRO A 410 -4.26 -7.48 13.07
C PRO A 410 -4.88 -8.04 11.77
N THR A 411 -4.23 -7.91 10.62
CA THR A 411 -4.83 -8.20 9.31
C THR A 411 -4.73 -9.67 8.92
N LYS A 412 -5.87 -10.38 8.89
CA LYS A 412 -5.98 -11.76 8.35
C LYS A 412 -6.17 -11.75 6.83
N GLN A 413 -5.16 -11.25 6.11
CA GLN A 413 -5.14 -11.28 4.65
C GLN A 413 -4.93 -12.71 4.16
N THR A 414 -5.63 -13.08 3.10
CA THR A 414 -5.29 -14.29 2.34
C THR A 414 -4.08 -13.97 1.47
N LEU A 415 -3.01 -14.74 1.64
CA LEU A 415 -1.79 -14.63 0.83
C LEU A 415 -1.73 -15.80 -0.15
N GLY A 416 -1.49 -15.50 -1.42
CA GLY A 416 -1.41 -16.52 -2.47
C GLY A 416 -0.21 -16.35 -3.40
N ILE A 417 0.10 -17.40 -4.14
CA ILE A 417 1.02 -17.35 -5.28
C ILE A 417 0.22 -17.59 -6.56
N VAL A 418 0.44 -16.76 -7.59
CA VAL A 418 -0.13 -16.92 -8.92
C VAL A 418 1.00 -16.74 -9.93
N SER A 419 1.46 -17.84 -10.52
CA SER A 419 2.67 -17.83 -11.36
C SER A 419 2.54 -18.70 -12.62
N ASN A 420 3.11 -18.23 -13.73
CA ASN A 420 3.26 -19.03 -14.94
C ASN A 420 4.40 -20.04 -14.72
N PHE A 421 4.06 -21.16 -14.09
CA PHE A 421 5.00 -22.15 -13.61
C PHE A 421 4.41 -23.55 -13.77
N ASP A 422 5.27 -24.56 -13.70
CA ASP A 422 4.89 -25.97 -13.64
C ASP A 422 4.71 -26.47 -12.18
N PRO A 423 4.23 -27.71 -11.97
CA PRO A 423 3.92 -28.24 -10.64
C PRO A 423 5.07 -28.25 -9.62
N ARG A 424 6.33 -28.10 -10.04
CA ARG A 424 7.49 -28.04 -9.14
C ARG A 424 7.48 -26.85 -8.20
N LEU A 425 6.71 -25.80 -8.50
CA LEU A 425 6.78 -24.55 -7.73
C LEU A 425 6.56 -24.74 -6.23
N GLN A 426 5.66 -25.64 -5.85
CA GLN A 426 5.34 -25.94 -4.44
C GLN A 426 6.58 -26.34 -3.64
N ILE A 427 7.39 -27.26 -4.18
CA ILE A 427 8.57 -27.73 -3.48
C ILE A 427 9.72 -26.71 -3.54
N ILE A 428 9.83 -25.97 -4.66
CA ILE A 428 10.81 -24.89 -4.79
C ILE A 428 10.57 -23.82 -3.70
N LEU A 429 9.32 -23.39 -3.51
CA LEU A 429 8.95 -22.41 -2.49
C LEU A 429 9.26 -22.93 -1.08
N ARG A 430 8.86 -24.17 -0.77
CA ARG A 430 9.17 -24.81 0.52
C ARG A 430 10.67 -24.86 0.81
N ASN A 431 11.47 -25.26 -0.16
CA ASN A 431 12.93 -25.35 -0.03
C ASN A 431 13.60 -23.97 0.16
N ASN A 432 12.92 -22.90 -0.23
CA ASN A 432 13.38 -21.53 -0.06
C ASN A 432 12.72 -20.81 1.12
N GLY A 433 12.12 -21.52 2.08
CA GLY A 433 11.52 -20.94 3.28
C GLY A 433 10.18 -20.25 3.07
N ILE A 434 9.57 -20.38 1.88
CA ILE A 434 8.24 -19.84 1.55
C ILE A 434 7.26 -21.01 1.57
N ALA A 435 6.93 -21.52 2.76
CA ALA A 435 6.11 -22.71 2.89
C ALA A 435 4.63 -22.45 2.47
N PRO A 436 4.07 -23.27 1.55
CA PRO A 436 2.66 -23.22 1.22
C PRO A 436 1.80 -23.86 2.34
N ALA A 437 0.47 -23.77 2.22
CA ALA A 437 -0.52 -24.34 3.14
C ALA A 437 -0.66 -23.64 4.51
N GLY A 438 -0.55 -22.31 4.52
CA GLY A 438 -0.94 -21.47 5.66
C GLY A 438 0.21 -21.09 6.60
N GLU A 439 1.41 -21.65 6.42
CA GLU A 439 2.60 -21.25 7.18
C GLU A 439 3.09 -19.85 6.77
N VAL A 440 3.33 -19.65 5.47
CA VAL A 440 3.75 -18.35 4.90
C VAL A 440 2.74 -17.87 3.87
N VAL A 441 2.30 -18.73 2.95
CA VAL A 441 1.25 -18.46 1.97
C VAL A 441 0.12 -19.47 2.08
N ASP A 442 -1.12 -19.04 1.85
CA ASP A 442 -2.33 -19.88 2.05
C ASP A 442 -2.57 -20.81 0.87
N PHE A 443 -2.21 -20.39 -0.35
CA PHE A 443 -2.29 -21.24 -1.53
C PHE A 443 -1.22 -20.89 -2.57
N VAL A 444 -0.98 -21.82 -3.48
CA VAL A 444 -0.19 -21.63 -4.68
C VAL A 444 -1.04 -22.09 -5.86
N LEU A 445 -1.11 -21.25 -6.89
CA LEU A 445 -1.77 -21.55 -8.15
C LEU A 445 -0.75 -21.35 -9.28
N THR A 446 -0.38 -22.45 -9.90
CA THR A 446 0.47 -22.43 -11.10
C THR A 446 -0.41 -22.31 -12.36
N SER A 447 0.12 -21.78 -13.45
CA SER A 447 -0.59 -21.79 -14.75
C SER A 447 -0.88 -23.22 -15.22
N TYR A 448 -0.01 -24.17 -14.90
CA TYR A 448 -0.22 -25.57 -15.22
C TYR A 448 -1.47 -26.12 -14.53
N GLU A 449 -1.62 -25.85 -13.23
CA GLU A 449 -2.81 -26.23 -12.46
C GLU A 449 -4.07 -25.45 -12.90
N ALA A 450 -3.92 -24.17 -13.22
CA ALA A 450 -5.03 -23.34 -13.71
C ALA A 450 -5.48 -23.72 -15.13
N GLY A 451 -4.64 -24.43 -15.89
CA GLY A 451 -4.85 -24.73 -17.30
C GLY A 451 -4.64 -23.52 -18.23
N VAL A 452 -4.31 -22.35 -17.70
CA VAL A 452 -4.18 -21.10 -18.45
C VAL A 452 -3.07 -20.23 -17.84
N GLU A 453 -2.36 -19.48 -18.68
CA GLU A 453 -1.25 -18.61 -18.31
C GLU A 453 -1.69 -17.15 -18.18
N LYS A 454 -1.08 -16.41 -17.24
CA LYS A 454 -1.06 -14.95 -17.28
C LYS A 454 -0.56 -14.49 -18.65
N PRO A 455 -1.12 -13.44 -19.27
CA PRO A 455 -2.02 -12.43 -18.70
C PRO A 455 -3.52 -12.76 -18.80
N ASP A 456 -3.92 -13.98 -19.11
CA ASP A 456 -5.35 -14.31 -19.24
C ASP A 456 -6.09 -14.08 -17.91
N PRO A 457 -7.22 -13.34 -17.87
CA PRO A 457 -7.93 -13.05 -16.63
C PRO A 457 -8.42 -14.31 -15.89
N ALA A 458 -8.64 -15.43 -16.58
CA ALA A 458 -9.18 -16.65 -15.99
C ALA A 458 -8.28 -17.26 -14.90
N ILE A 459 -6.96 -17.02 -14.94
CA ILE A 459 -6.05 -17.47 -13.86
C ILE A 459 -6.30 -16.67 -12.57
N PHE A 460 -6.53 -15.36 -12.67
CA PHE A 460 -6.82 -14.49 -11.54
C PHE A 460 -8.20 -14.78 -10.96
N GLU A 461 -9.20 -15.05 -11.80
CA GLU A 461 -10.53 -15.50 -11.36
C GLU A 461 -10.45 -16.84 -10.61
N THR A 462 -9.61 -17.76 -11.08
CA THR A 462 -9.36 -19.03 -10.39
C THR A 462 -8.66 -18.83 -9.05
N ALA A 463 -7.70 -17.90 -8.98
CA ALA A 463 -7.06 -17.51 -7.73
C ALA A 463 -8.05 -16.88 -6.74
N LEU A 464 -8.97 -16.02 -7.21
CA LEU A 464 -10.01 -15.40 -6.38
C LEU A 464 -10.93 -16.46 -5.78
N ARG A 465 -11.39 -17.41 -6.61
CA ARG A 465 -12.22 -18.53 -6.16
C ARG A 465 -11.51 -19.37 -5.11
N LYS A 466 -10.23 -19.70 -5.31
CA LYS A 466 -9.42 -20.41 -4.30
C LYS A 466 -9.32 -19.63 -2.99
N ALA A 467 -9.07 -18.33 -3.04
CA ALA A 467 -9.02 -17.49 -1.85
C ALA A 467 -10.36 -17.45 -1.09
N ASN A 468 -11.49 -17.36 -1.80
CA ASN A 468 -12.82 -17.35 -1.19
C ASN A 468 -13.18 -18.68 -0.51
N LEU A 469 -12.66 -19.81 -1.01
CA LEU A 469 -12.84 -21.12 -0.35
C LEU A 469 -12.05 -21.26 0.97
N LEU A 470 -11.02 -20.43 1.20
CA LEU A 470 -10.14 -20.52 2.38
C LEU A 470 -10.61 -19.66 3.56
N GLN A 471 -11.61 -18.80 3.37
CA GLN A 471 -12.06 -17.86 4.38
C GLN A 471 -13.52 -18.06 4.75
N ILE A 472 -13.90 -17.55 5.92
CA ILE A 472 -15.27 -17.55 6.43
C ILE A 472 -15.76 -16.10 6.37
N GLY A 473 -16.85 -15.84 5.64
CA GLY A 473 -17.43 -14.51 5.50
C GLY A 473 -17.92 -14.21 4.10
N SER A 474 -18.03 -12.93 3.77
CA SER A 474 -18.36 -12.49 2.40
C SER A 474 -17.21 -12.77 1.45
N ASP A 475 -17.55 -13.07 0.18
CA ASP A 475 -16.56 -13.23 -0.87
C ASP A 475 -15.71 -11.96 -1.04
N ILE A 476 -14.41 -12.15 -1.29
CA ILE A 476 -13.48 -11.12 -1.72
C ILE A 476 -13.87 -10.70 -3.15
N LYS A 477 -14.04 -9.40 -3.35
CA LYS A 477 -14.28 -8.80 -4.65
C LYS A 477 -12.97 -8.55 -5.40
N PRO A 478 -12.96 -8.51 -6.74
CA PRO A 478 -11.75 -8.22 -7.52
C PRO A 478 -10.98 -6.97 -7.06
N GLN A 479 -11.69 -5.90 -6.68
CA GLN A 479 -11.07 -4.64 -6.24
C GLN A 479 -10.38 -4.73 -4.87
N GLU A 480 -10.69 -5.77 -4.09
CA GLU A 480 -10.07 -6.08 -2.80
C GLU A 480 -8.88 -7.05 -2.96
N ALA A 481 -8.50 -7.39 -4.19
CA ALA A 481 -7.36 -8.23 -4.51
C ALA A 481 -6.20 -7.42 -5.12
N LEU A 482 -4.98 -7.75 -4.69
CA LEU A 482 -3.73 -7.19 -5.17
C LEU A 482 -2.84 -8.30 -5.75
N HIS A 483 -2.25 -8.08 -6.92
CA HIS A 483 -1.18 -8.89 -7.47
C HIS A 483 0.15 -8.12 -7.51
N ILE A 484 1.25 -8.76 -7.10
CA ILE A 484 2.60 -8.20 -7.12
C ILE A 484 3.48 -9.11 -7.97
N GLY A 485 4.08 -8.57 -9.02
CA GLY A 485 4.99 -9.31 -9.90
C GLY A 485 6.04 -8.40 -10.54
N ASN A 486 6.73 -8.89 -11.56
CA ASN A 486 7.82 -8.14 -12.22
C ASN A 486 7.58 -7.89 -13.72
N LEU A 487 6.57 -8.53 -14.32
CA LEU A 487 6.27 -8.42 -15.74
C LEU A 487 5.06 -7.51 -15.99
N CYS A 488 5.27 -6.45 -16.79
CA CYS A 488 4.22 -5.46 -17.07
C CYS A 488 2.98 -6.08 -17.74
N ARG A 489 3.17 -7.05 -18.65
CA ARG A 489 2.05 -7.67 -19.35
C ARG A 489 1.38 -8.73 -18.50
N GLU A 490 2.15 -9.71 -18.04
CA GLU A 490 1.66 -10.90 -17.37
C GLU A 490 1.10 -10.57 -15.97
N ASP A 491 1.82 -9.77 -15.17
CA ASP A 491 1.44 -9.51 -13.78
C ASP A 491 0.57 -8.25 -13.66
N TYR A 492 1.02 -7.12 -14.22
CA TYR A 492 0.31 -5.86 -14.05
C TYR A 492 -0.95 -5.79 -14.92
N ASN A 493 -0.80 -5.85 -16.25
CA ASN A 493 -1.96 -5.74 -17.15
C ASN A 493 -2.91 -6.93 -17.02
N GLY A 494 -2.38 -8.14 -16.78
CA GLY A 494 -3.20 -9.33 -16.53
C GLY A 494 -4.13 -9.15 -15.33
N ALA A 495 -3.58 -8.79 -14.18
CA ALA A 495 -4.37 -8.56 -12.97
C ALA A 495 -5.36 -7.40 -13.14
N ARG A 496 -4.93 -6.27 -13.74
CA ARG A 496 -5.82 -5.13 -14.01
C ARG A 496 -6.99 -5.50 -14.92
N SER A 497 -6.76 -6.35 -15.91
CA SER A 497 -7.82 -6.82 -16.82
C SER A 497 -8.84 -7.73 -16.12
N ALA A 498 -8.43 -8.41 -15.05
CA ALA A 498 -9.33 -9.16 -14.17
C ALA A 498 -10.03 -8.27 -13.11
N GLY A 499 -9.84 -6.94 -13.15
CA GLY A 499 -10.41 -6.00 -12.19
C GLY A 499 -9.67 -5.91 -10.86
N TRP A 500 -8.45 -6.46 -10.77
CA TRP A 500 -7.63 -6.43 -9.57
C TRP A 500 -6.75 -5.18 -9.51
N CYS A 501 -6.21 -4.89 -8.33
CA CYS A 501 -5.08 -4.00 -8.18
C CYS A 501 -3.77 -4.71 -8.53
N ALA A 502 -2.78 -3.97 -9.02
CA ALA A 502 -1.48 -4.54 -9.37
C ALA A 502 -0.32 -3.59 -9.07
N LEU A 503 0.80 -4.14 -8.61
CA LEU A 503 2.06 -3.43 -8.41
C LEU A 503 3.21 -4.23 -9.03
N LEU A 504 4.25 -3.51 -9.43
CA LEU A 504 5.43 -4.08 -10.05
C LEU A 504 6.67 -3.90 -9.17
N VAL A 505 7.47 -4.96 -9.05
CA VAL A 505 8.77 -4.95 -8.40
C VAL A 505 9.82 -5.55 -9.32
N ASN A 506 11.08 -5.09 -9.25
CA ASN A 506 12.20 -5.67 -10.00
C ASN A 506 11.96 -5.80 -11.53
N VAL A 507 11.31 -4.80 -12.16
CA VAL A 507 10.93 -4.90 -13.58
C VAL A 507 12.16 -5.06 -14.47
N PRO A 508 12.26 -6.13 -15.29
CA PRO A 508 13.43 -6.33 -16.15
C PRO A 508 13.59 -5.19 -17.17
N PRO A 509 14.80 -4.66 -17.39
CA PRO A 509 15.05 -3.49 -18.23
C PRO A 509 15.09 -3.81 -19.74
N ASN A 510 14.19 -4.68 -20.21
CA ASN A 510 14.09 -5.06 -21.62
C ASN A 510 13.17 -4.10 -22.41
N GLU A 511 13.30 -4.08 -23.74
CA GLU A 511 12.56 -3.15 -24.60
C GLU A 511 11.03 -3.33 -24.51
N LYS A 512 10.57 -4.58 -24.35
CA LYS A 512 9.14 -4.92 -24.22
C LYS A 512 8.55 -4.23 -22.98
N ASN A 513 9.21 -4.34 -21.84
CA ASN A 513 8.78 -3.69 -20.60
C ASN A 513 8.97 -2.17 -20.66
N ARG A 514 10.05 -1.67 -21.26
CA ARG A 514 10.30 -0.21 -21.35
C ARG A 514 9.16 0.54 -22.05
N LYS A 515 8.58 -0.03 -23.10
CA LYS A 515 7.41 0.54 -23.78
C LYS A 515 6.16 0.51 -22.88
N LEU A 516 5.88 -0.63 -22.25
CA LEU A 516 4.70 -0.80 -21.40
C LEU A 516 4.74 0.06 -20.13
N LEU A 517 5.92 0.24 -19.54
CA LEU A 517 6.12 1.08 -18.36
C LEU A 517 5.68 2.54 -18.57
N THR A 518 5.73 3.06 -19.80
CA THR A 518 5.28 4.43 -20.08
C THR A 518 3.78 4.64 -19.85
N ALA A 519 3.00 3.57 -19.87
CA ALA A 519 1.56 3.59 -19.61
C ALA A 519 1.18 3.19 -18.18
N ILE A 520 2.16 2.81 -17.35
CA ILE A 520 1.95 2.39 -15.97
C ILE A 520 2.30 3.57 -15.05
N PRO A 521 1.43 3.95 -14.09
CA PRO A 521 1.73 4.98 -13.11
C PRO A 521 3.05 4.66 -12.38
N SER A 522 3.94 5.65 -12.30
CA SER A 522 5.26 5.47 -11.69
C SER A 522 5.19 5.03 -10.23
N GLU A 523 4.14 5.43 -9.52
CA GLU A 523 3.86 5.04 -8.14
C GLU A 523 3.51 3.56 -7.97
N HIS A 524 3.30 2.80 -9.05
CA HIS A 524 3.05 1.37 -9.02
C HIS A 524 4.29 0.52 -9.30
N VAL A 525 5.45 1.15 -9.53
CA VAL A 525 6.67 0.48 -9.96
C VAL A 525 7.77 0.71 -8.94
N PHE A 526 8.35 -0.36 -8.44
CA PHE A 526 9.39 -0.34 -7.41
C PHE A 526 10.62 -1.11 -7.84
N ALA A 527 11.79 -0.70 -7.36
CA ALA A 527 13.06 -1.39 -7.59
C ALA A 527 13.10 -2.77 -6.93
N GLY A 528 12.30 -3.01 -5.88
CA GLY A 528 12.18 -4.30 -5.20
C GLY A 528 11.21 -4.25 -4.01
N LEU A 529 11.04 -5.38 -3.31
CA LEU A 529 10.16 -5.48 -2.15
C LEU A 529 10.52 -4.54 -0.98
N PRO A 530 11.81 -4.25 -0.66
CA PRO A 530 12.14 -3.31 0.41
C PRO A 530 11.61 -1.88 0.15
N GLU A 531 11.72 -1.39 -1.08
CA GLU A 531 11.20 -0.08 -1.46
C GLU A 531 9.67 -0.05 -1.43
N LEU A 532 9.03 -1.11 -1.94
CA LEU A 532 7.59 -1.28 -1.85
C LEU A 532 7.13 -1.25 -0.38
N GLN A 533 7.82 -1.97 0.50
CA GLN A 533 7.50 -1.99 1.93
C GLN A 533 7.57 -0.59 2.53
N GLN A 534 8.65 0.15 2.29
CA GLN A 534 8.81 1.52 2.76
C GLN A 534 7.71 2.43 2.20
N ARG A 535 7.35 2.28 0.92
CA ARG A 535 6.26 3.05 0.30
C ARG A 535 4.91 2.78 0.97
N LEU A 536 4.65 1.53 1.35
CA LEU A 536 3.40 1.13 1.98
C LEU A 536 3.30 1.61 3.44
N GLU A 537 4.44 1.81 4.11
CA GLU A 537 4.55 2.44 5.44
C GLU A 537 4.38 3.96 5.40
N ASN A 538 4.58 4.60 4.25
CA ASN A 538 4.42 6.04 4.10
C ASN A 538 2.93 6.45 4.03
N ALA A 539 2.59 7.57 4.70
CA ALA A 539 1.22 8.04 4.94
C ALA A 539 0.44 8.55 3.69
N THR A 540 0.98 8.41 2.48
CA THR A 540 0.28 8.83 1.26
C THR A 540 -0.38 7.61 0.61
N PRO A 541 -1.70 7.58 0.41
CA PRO A 541 -2.36 6.51 -0.33
C PRO A 541 -1.72 6.28 -1.70
N LEU A 542 -1.67 5.03 -2.14
CA LEU A 542 -1.48 4.74 -3.57
C LEU A 542 -2.77 5.11 -4.32
N ALA A 543 -2.66 5.73 -5.49
CA ALA A 543 -3.80 5.99 -6.38
C ALA A 543 -4.01 4.75 -7.27
N TRP A 544 -5.23 4.21 -7.41
CA TRP A 544 -5.44 2.86 -7.99
C TRP A 544 -6.32 2.84 -9.21
#